data_AF-A0A0A1SQE0-F1
#
_entry.id   AF-A0A0A1SQE0-F1
#
_cell.length_a   1.000
_cell.length_b   1.000
_cell.length_c   1.000
_cell.angle_alpha   90.00
_cell.angle_beta   90.00
_cell.angle_gamma   90.00
#
_symmetry.space_group_name_H-M   'P 1'
#
loop_
_entity.id
_entity.type
_entity.pdbx_description
1 polymer ?
#
loop_
_entity_poly.entity_id
_entity_poly.type
_entity_poly.pdbx_seq_one_letter_code
_entity_poly.pdbx_strand_id
1 'polypeptide(L)'
;MRDHGAYPDSPTEVEKLGLLEEQLVSEVGSEHESYDFDPKNYITTSVQPLQSAASILSTQIRSTSWKRSLSSVVVFITPSFMQHNGREMIRPAKLYPTSYLDGIRGLAALFVFFCHFFYQAFNIAEGWGTNENNYHFLKLPFIRLFYQGAPAVCVFFVISGYALSYRPLKFVRSRSPADFSNAISSLVFRRGIRLFLPTATSMFIIVVLLRIGVYDWSRDFANDRRFLKNFAEPHPECLPTIYIQFHHLMMTIFQFIHIFDWDQYGGSTILDVHLWTIPVEFRCSLFLFLVLVGTARLQTKYRYLAVGGCIFFCYCNSRWELCLFLWGMLLAEMDLVRDAHSGPVPPPFLEVVSKWKMPTKAPSFWAFIIVISLYLMSMPDVNPELAPGWATLTSMIPSWWVGERYRFWQSISAVLFIWAVGHCTSWQSFYNSDVVQYFGKLSYALYLVHGPVLHCIGYQIQKMTWGITGVEGHAYNLGFVMSGFFIIPITIWIADMFWRGVDIPTVKFAKWVESKLVYRA
;
A
#
# COMPACT_ATOMS: atom_id res chain seq x y z
N MET A 1 28.06 -8.81 -55.85
CA MET A 1 26.95 -8.01 -56.40
C MET A 1 25.94 -7.83 -55.26
N ARG A 2 25.97 -6.65 -54.62
CA ARG A 2 25.01 -6.02 -53.66
C ARG A 2 24.71 -6.78 -52.35
N ASP A 3 25.25 -6.36 -51.21
CA ASP A 3 24.84 -5.23 -50.32
C ASP A 3 23.37 -5.26 -49.87
N HIS A 4 23.14 -5.47 -48.56
CA HIS A 4 22.71 -4.41 -47.63
C HIS A 4 22.70 -4.93 -46.18
N GLY A 5 23.38 -4.19 -45.30
CA GLY A 5 23.42 -4.41 -43.86
C GLY A 5 22.13 -3.95 -43.16
N ALA A 6 21.80 -4.64 -42.07
CA ALA A 6 20.78 -4.22 -41.11
C ALA A 6 21.47 -3.84 -39.80
N TYR A 7 21.28 -2.59 -39.39
CA TYR A 7 21.58 -2.07 -38.06
C TYR A 7 20.72 -2.82 -37.00
N PRO A 8 21.20 -3.04 -35.77
CA PRO A 8 20.31 -3.32 -34.66
C PRO A 8 19.66 -2.02 -34.16
N ASP A 9 18.33 -2.04 -34.11
CA ASP A 9 17.49 -0.96 -33.59
C ASP A 9 17.87 -0.58 -32.16
N SER A 10 18.00 0.73 -31.92
CA SER A 10 18.17 1.32 -30.60
C SER A 10 16.85 1.27 -29.82
N PRO A 11 16.88 0.98 -28.50
CA PRO A 11 15.67 0.93 -27.69
C PRO A 11 15.09 2.34 -27.49
N THR A 12 13.77 2.46 -27.67
CA THR A 12 13.03 3.71 -27.46
C THR A 12 12.97 4.08 -25.98
N GLU A 13 13.14 5.37 -25.65
CA GLU A 13 13.18 5.95 -24.28
C GLU A 13 12.05 5.52 -23.32
N VAL A 14 10.92 5.02 -23.82
CA VAL A 14 9.81 4.47 -23.02
C VAL A 14 10.20 3.17 -22.29
N GLU A 15 11.14 2.41 -22.86
CA GLU A 15 11.62 1.11 -22.39
C GLU A 15 12.53 1.21 -21.14
N LYS A 16 13.11 2.40 -20.88
CA LYS A 16 13.90 2.69 -19.67
C LYS A 16 13.09 3.27 -18.50
N LEU A 17 11.82 3.64 -18.72
CA LEU A 17 11.05 4.49 -17.80
C LEU A 17 9.98 3.77 -16.95
N GLY A 18 9.84 2.46 -17.13
CA GLY A 18 8.93 1.59 -16.35
C GLY A 18 9.55 0.92 -15.13
N LEU A 19 10.87 1.01 -14.95
CA LEU A 19 11.64 0.20 -13.99
C LEU A 19 11.97 0.89 -12.66
N LEU A 20 11.52 2.14 -12.45
CA LEU A 20 12.17 3.00 -11.45
C LEU A 20 11.41 3.20 -10.13
N GLU A 21 10.29 2.52 -9.81
CA GLU A 21 9.70 2.61 -8.46
C GLU A 21 9.38 1.28 -7.79
N GLU A 22 9.29 0.18 -8.54
CA GLU A 22 9.40 -1.17 -7.95
C GLU A 22 10.79 -1.40 -7.32
N GLN A 23 11.77 -0.55 -7.64
CA GLN A 23 13.18 -0.63 -7.24
C GLN A 23 13.49 -0.44 -5.74
N LEU A 24 12.56 -0.03 -4.88
CA LEU A 24 12.87 0.08 -3.43
C LEU A 24 12.88 -1.28 -2.72
N VAL A 25 12.23 -2.30 -3.28
CA VAL A 25 12.24 -3.69 -2.77
C VAL A 25 13.20 -4.57 -3.60
N SER A 26 13.95 -3.95 -4.53
CA SER A 26 14.45 -4.61 -5.73
C SER A 26 15.91 -4.27 -6.05
N GLU A 27 16.43 -3.11 -5.66
CA GLU A 27 17.87 -2.83 -5.67
C GLU A 27 18.62 -3.48 -4.50
N VAL A 28 18.49 -4.80 -4.38
CA VAL A 28 19.23 -5.58 -3.36
C VAL A 28 20.40 -6.36 -3.98
N GLY A 29 20.47 -6.50 -5.30
CA GLY A 29 21.34 -7.51 -5.94
C GLY A 29 22.37 -7.07 -6.99
N SER A 30 22.56 -5.80 -7.34
CA SER A 30 23.59 -5.45 -8.33
C SER A 30 24.04 -3.99 -8.27
N GLU A 31 25.17 -3.75 -7.62
CA GLU A 31 26.07 -2.64 -7.96
C GLU A 31 27.44 -3.24 -8.28
N HIS A 32 27.71 -3.38 -9.57
CA HIS A 32 29.03 -3.27 -10.17
C HIS A 32 28.80 -2.85 -11.61
N GLU A 33 28.61 -1.55 -11.84
CA GLU A 33 28.92 -0.93 -13.12
C GLU A 33 29.15 0.57 -12.86
N SER A 34 30.43 0.92 -12.84
CA SER A 34 30.93 2.28 -12.91
C SER A 34 30.58 2.87 -14.28
N TYR A 35 29.78 3.92 -14.32
CA TYR A 35 29.64 4.75 -15.52
C TYR A 35 30.55 5.97 -15.40
N ASP A 36 31.64 5.95 -16.17
CA ASP A 36 32.47 7.12 -16.46
C ASP A 36 31.64 8.17 -17.21
N PHE A 37 31.74 9.43 -16.77
CA PHE A 37 31.02 10.57 -17.33
C PHE A 37 32.02 11.48 -18.08
N ASP A 38 31.92 11.56 -19.41
CA ASP A 38 32.80 12.38 -20.26
C ASP A 38 32.14 13.76 -20.55
N PRO A 39 32.71 14.89 -20.07
CA PRO A 39 32.07 16.20 -20.11
C PRO A 39 32.46 16.98 -21.37
N LYS A 40 32.02 16.55 -22.55
CA LYS A 40 32.16 17.35 -23.78
C LYS A 40 30.96 17.18 -24.69
N ASN A 41 29.88 17.91 -24.41
CA ASN A 41 28.90 18.34 -25.41
C ASN A 41 27.96 19.39 -24.82
N TYR A 42 28.45 20.62 -24.69
CA TYR A 42 27.61 21.81 -24.62
C TYR A 42 27.97 22.70 -25.81
N ILE A 43 27.13 22.69 -26.84
CA ILE A 43 27.09 23.76 -27.84
C ILE A 43 26.18 24.85 -27.29
N THR A 44 26.81 26.01 -27.10
CA THR A 44 26.27 27.35 -26.94
C THR A 44 24.94 27.59 -27.67
N THR A 45 23.93 28.08 -26.94
CA THR A 45 22.83 28.84 -27.55
C THR A 45 22.69 30.19 -26.87
N SER A 46 23.10 31.21 -27.60
CA SER A 46 22.93 32.64 -27.35
C SER A 46 21.47 33.08 -27.41
N VAL A 47 21.17 34.10 -26.62
CA VAL A 47 19.89 34.81 -26.47
C VAL A 47 19.46 35.53 -27.76
N GLN A 48 18.20 35.32 -28.20
CA GLN A 48 17.44 36.21 -29.11
C GLN A 48 15.90 36.07 -28.90
N PRO A 49 15.07 37.08 -29.28
CA PRO A 49 14.02 37.65 -28.42
C PRO A 49 12.58 37.08 -28.55
N LEU A 50 11.78 37.44 -27.55
CA LEU A 50 10.43 36.99 -27.14
C LEU A 50 9.28 36.95 -28.17
N GLN A 51 9.50 37.19 -29.47
CA GLN A 51 8.42 37.17 -30.47
C GLN A 51 8.18 35.80 -31.14
N SER A 52 9.05 34.82 -30.91
CA SER A 52 8.95 33.45 -31.45
C SER A 52 8.20 32.46 -30.53
N ALA A 53 7.89 32.81 -29.28
CA ALA A 53 7.20 31.90 -28.35
C ALA A 53 5.70 31.73 -28.68
N ALA A 54 5.04 32.78 -29.16
CA ALA A 54 3.60 32.74 -29.49
C ALA A 54 3.30 31.98 -30.81
N SER A 55 4.22 32.01 -31.77
CA SER A 55 4.09 31.25 -33.03
C SER A 55 4.41 29.77 -32.86
N ILE A 56 5.28 29.41 -31.91
CA ILE A 56 5.60 28.01 -31.58
C ILE A 56 4.46 27.37 -30.76
N LEU A 57 3.84 28.11 -29.83
CA LEU A 57 2.67 27.61 -29.10
C LEU A 57 1.44 27.41 -30.01
N SER A 58 1.19 28.33 -30.96
CA SER A 58 0.03 28.24 -31.86
C SER A 58 0.18 27.18 -32.96
N THR A 59 1.40 26.80 -33.33
CA THR A 59 1.65 25.74 -34.32
C THR A 59 1.76 24.34 -33.71
N GLN A 60 2.20 24.19 -32.45
CA GLN A 60 2.15 22.89 -31.74
C GLN A 60 0.73 22.48 -31.33
N ILE A 61 -0.20 23.44 -31.14
CA ILE A 61 -1.59 23.16 -30.76
C ILE A 61 -2.46 22.73 -31.98
N ARG A 62 -1.99 22.91 -33.22
CA ARG A 62 -2.82 22.73 -34.42
C ARG A 62 -2.65 21.39 -35.17
N SER A 63 -1.87 20.44 -34.66
CA SER A 63 -1.63 19.14 -35.33
C SER A 63 -1.47 17.93 -34.39
N THR A 64 -1.99 17.99 -33.16
CA THR A 64 -2.34 16.76 -32.46
C THR A 64 -3.63 16.25 -33.07
N SER A 65 -3.51 15.37 -34.07
CA SER A 65 -4.66 14.70 -34.67
C SER A 65 -5.53 14.15 -33.55
N TRP A 66 -6.79 14.56 -33.45
CA TRP A 66 -7.78 14.05 -32.49
C TRP A 66 -7.73 12.52 -32.38
N LYS A 67 -7.39 11.83 -33.48
CA LYS A 67 -7.19 10.38 -33.55
C LYS A 67 -6.06 9.86 -32.64
N ARG A 68 -4.95 10.59 -32.50
CA ARG A 68 -3.83 10.25 -31.58
C ARG A 68 -4.20 10.51 -30.13
N SER A 69 -4.88 11.61 -29.82
CA SER A 69 -5.40 11.86 -28.47
C SER A 69 -6.45 10.82 -28.08
N LEU A 70 -7.36 10.47 -29.02
CA LEU A 70 -8.37 9.44 -28.81
C LEU A 70 -7.73 8.05 -28.64
N SER A 71 -6.71 7.70 -29.43
CA SER A 71 -5.99 6.43 -29.25
C SER A 71 -5.28 6.38 -27.90
N SER A 72 -4.66 7.48 -27.45
CA SER A 72 -4.03 7.54 -26.13
C SER A 72 -5.04 7.42 -24.99
N VAL A 73 -6.23 8.02 -25.13
CA VAL A 73 -7.34 7.88 -24.17
C VAL A 73 -7.87 6.45 -24.15
N VAL A 74 -8.09 5.82 -25.32
CA VAL A 74 -8.54 4.43 -25.42
C VAL A 74 -7.52 3.47 -24.81
N VAL A 75 -6.22 3.67 -25.06
CA VAL A 75 -5.16 2.88 -24.43
C VAL A 75 -5.21 3.07 -22.92
N PHE A 76 -5.27 4.31 -22.41
CA PHE A 76 -5.32 4.57 -20.96
C PHE A 76 -6.53 3.92 -20.28
N ILE A 77 -7.71 3.99 -20.90
CA ILE A 77 -8.96 3.37 -20.43
C ILE A 77 -8.88 1.85 -20.51
N THR A 78 -8.15 1.28 -21.47
CA THR A 78 -8.00 -0.18 -21.56
C THR A 78 -7.23 -0.68 -20.33
N PRO A 79 -7.78 -1.66 -19.57
CA PRO A 79 -7.11 -2.23 -18.41
C PRO A 79 -5.71 -2.69 -18.78
N SER A 80 -4.73 -2.42 -17.93
CA SER A 80 -3.32 -2.73 -18.23
C SER A 80 -3.11 -4.20 -18.61
N PHE A 81 -3.85 -5.14 -18.00
CA PHE A 81 -3.77 -6.57 -18.32
C PHE A 81 -4.27 -6.94 -19.74
N MET A 82 -5.09 -6.10 -20.38
CA MET A 82 -5.61 -6.32 -21.74
C MET A 82 -4.79 -5.60 -22.82
N GLN A 83 -3.85 -4.73 -22.44
CA GLN A 83 -3.01 -4.02 -23.40
C GLN A 83 -2.03 -4.99 -24.09
N HIS A 84 -1.50 -4.61 -25.25
CA HIS A 84 -0.58 -5.46 -26.02
C HIS A 84 0.68 -5.87 -25.21
N ASN A 85 1.08 -5.03 -24.24
CA ASN A 85 2.17 -5.28 -23.28
C ASN A 85 1.64 -5.76 -21.90
N GLY A 86 0.38 -6.19 -21.81
CA GLY A 86 -0.28 -6.52 -20.54
C GLY A 86 0.41 -7.64 -19.77
N ARG A 87 1.07 -8.56 -20.49
CA ARG A 87 1.92 -9.60 -19.87
C ARG A 87 3.11 -9.02 -19.10
N GLU A 88 3.74 -7.96 -19.61
CA GLU A 88 4.85 -7.25 -18.96
C GLU A 88 4.37 -6.29 -17.87
N MET A 89 3.14 -5.78 -17.97
CA MET A 89 2.56 -4.94 -16.92
C MET A 89 2.06 -5.76 -15.73
N ILE A 90 1.60 -7.00 -15.93
CA ILE A 90 1.25 -7.94 -14.86
C ILE A 90 2.51 -8.50 -14.22
N ARG A 91 3.46 -9.03 -15.02
CA ARG A 91 4.69 -9.65 -14.52
C ARG A 91 5.79 -8.61 -14.30
N PRO A 92 6.31 -8.42 -13.07
CA PRO A 92 7.55 -7.67 -12.92
C PRO A 92 8.65 -8.37 -13.74
N ALA A 93 9.41 -7.61 -14.54
CA ALA A 93 10.46 -8.15 -15.42
C ALA A 93 11.52 -8.96 -14.66
N LYS A 94 11.67 -8.70 -13.35
CA LYS A 94 12.50 -9.44 -12.43
C LYS A 94 11.81 -9.53 -11.07
N LEU A 95 11.68 -10.74 -10.54
CA LEU A 95 11.29 -10.94 -9.15
C LEU A 95 12.51 -10.75 -8.26
N TYR A 96 12.31 -10.02 -7.17
CA TYR A 96 13.33 -9.74 -6.19
C TYR A 96 13.07 -10.56 -4.93
N PRO A 97 14.11 -10.78 -4.10
CA PRO A 97 13.98 -11.65 -2.94
C PRO A 97 12.88 -11.22 -1.96
N THR A 98 12.52 -9.94 -1.96
CA THR A 98 11.46 -9.34 -1.12
C THR A 98 10.15 -9.07 -1.86
N SER A 99 10.00 -9.48 -3.13
CA SER A 99 8.76 -9.26 -3.93
C SER A 99 7.52 -9.93 -3.33
N TYR A 100 7.69 -10.98 -2.52
CA TYR A 100 6.57 -11.62 -1.85
C TYR A 100 5.86 -10.66 -0.87
N LEU A 101 6.58 -9.69 -0.30
CA LEU A 101 6.01 -8.67 0.58
C LEU A 101 5.08 -7.71 -0.17
N ASP A 102 5.39 -7.40 -1.43
CA ASP A 102 4.51 -6.60 -2.28
C ASP A 102 3.24 -7.39 -2.61
N GLY A 103 3.37 -8.70 -2.85
CA GLY A 103 2.22 -9.59 -3.04
C GLY A 103 1.30 -9.67 -1.82
N ILE A 104 1.87 -9.78 -0.61
CA ILE A 104 1.10 -9.75 0.65
C ILE A 104 0.38 -8.40 0.79
N ARG A 105 1.08 -7.29 0.50
CA ARG A 105 0.51 -5.93 0.54
C ARG A 105 -0.67 -5.79 -0.42
N GLY A 106 -0.56 -6.35 -1.61
CA GLY A 106 -1.64 -6.36 -2.60
C GLY A 106 -2.90 -7.08 -2.13
N LEU A 107 -2.75 -8.29 -1.58
CA LEU A 107 -3.89 -9.03 -1.02
C LEU A 107 -4.46 -8.35 0.22
N ALA A 108 -3.63 -7.72 1.06
CA ALA A 108 -4.11 -6.92 2.18
C ALA A 108 -4.99 -5.74 1.70
N ALA A 109 -4.60 -5.05 0.62
CA ALA A 109 -5.42 -3.97 0.04
C ALA A 109 -6.76 -4.49 -0.46
N LEU A 110 -6.76 -5.67 -1.11
CA LEU A 110 -7.98 -6.32 -1.57
C LEU A 110 -8.91 -6.70 -0.41
N PHE A 111 -8.37 -7.22 0.70
CA PHE A 111 -9.16 -7.57 1.89
C PHE A 111 -9.71 -6.34 2.62
N VAL A 112 -8.99 -5.21 2.62
CA VAL A 112 -9.53 -3.92 3.10
C VAL A 112 -10.69 -3.44 2.24
N PHE A 113 -10.56 -3.54 0.91
CA PHE A 113 -11.68 -3.25 0.02
C PHE A 113 -12.88 -4.15 0.29
N PHE A 114 -12.68 -5.47 0.42
CA PHE A 114 -13.75 -6.39 0.80
C PHE A 114 -14.33 -6.07 2.17
N CYS A 115 -13.52 -5.64 3.15
CA CYS A 115 -14.03 -5.16 4.42
C CYS A 115 -15.05 -4.03 4.21
N HIS A 116 -14.69 -2.95 3.51
CA HIS A 116 -15.64 -1.84 3.27
C HIS A 116 -16.86 -2.27 2.44
N PHE A 117 -16.68 -3.14 1.45
CA PHE A 117 -17.78 -3.67 0.65
C PHE A 117 -18.77 -4.51 1.46
N PHE A 118 -18.29 -5.42 2.32
CA PHE A 118 -19.14 -6.27 3.16
C PHE A 118 -19.69 -5.52 4.37
N TYR A 119 -18.94 -4.59 4.97
CA TYR A 119 -19.30 -3.86 6.20
C TYR A 119 -20.55 -3.00 6.04
N GLN A 120 -20.82 -2.56 4.81
CA GLN A 120 -22.02 -1.81 4.43
C GLN A 120 -23.30 -2.67 4.50
N ALA A 121 -23.20 -3.95 4.09
CA ALA A 121 -24.34 -4.85 3.95
C ALA A 121 -24.54 -5.81 5.12
N PHE A 122 -23.45 -6.23 5.78
CA PHE A 122 -23.45 -7.29 6.80
C PHE A 122 -22.67 -6.88 8.04
N ASN A 123 -23.11 -7.37 9.21
CA ASN A 123 -22.32 -7.30 10.44
C ASN A 123 -21.19 -8.34 10.38
N ILE A 124 -20.01 -7.89 9.93
CA ILE A 124 -18.79 -8.68 9.82
C ILE A 124 -17.85 -8.57 11.03
N ALA A 125 -18.13 -7.67 11.96
CA ALA A 125 -17.26 -7.43 13.13
C ALA A 125 -17.39 -8.56 14.16
N GLU A 126 -18.60 -9.06 14.37
CA GLU A 126 -18.87 -10.19 15.28
C GLU A 126 -18.30 -11.52 14.77
N GLY A 127 -17.93 -12.38 15.70
CA GLY A 127 -17.46 -13.74 15.43
C GLY A 127 -18.58 -14.76 15.24
N TRP A 128 -18.17 -15.92 14.76
CA TRP A 128 -18.99 -17.12 14.79
C TRP A 128 -19.32 -17.46 16.25
N GLY A 129 -20.60 -17.67 16.56
CA GLY A 129 -21.07 -18.07 17.89
C GLY A 129 -21.12 -16.96 18.93
N THR A 130 -21.00 -15.67 18.55
CA THR A 130 -21.14 -14.53 19.48
C THR A 130 -22.57 -14.41 20.07
N ASN A 131 -23.59 -14.79 19.31
CA ASN A 131 -25.01 -14.75 19.71
C ASN A 131 -25.70 -16.07 19.33
N GLU A 132 -26.85 -16.40 19.94
CA GLU A 132 -27.60 -17.65 19.72
C GLU A 132 -27.92 -17.95 18.25
N ASN A 133 -28.02 -16.92 17.40
CA ASN A 133 -28.32 -17.05 15.97
C ASN A 133 -27.12 -16.76 15.04
N ASN A 134 -25.93 -16.47 15.56
CA ASN A 134 -24.80 -15.99 14.75
C ASN A 134 -23.83 -17.11 14.33
N TYR A 135 -24.35 -18.16 13.69
CA TYR A 135 -23.61 -19.37 13.31
C TYR A 135 -23.35 -19.49 11.80
N HIS A 136 -23.03 -18.39 11.14
CA HIS A 136 -22.79 -18.37 9.69
C HIS A 136 -21.39 -18.86 9.31
N PHE A 137 -21.29 -19.72 8.28
CA PHE A 137 -20.04 -20.30 7.79
C PHE A 137 -18.94 -19.26 7.48
N LEU A 138 -19.31 -18.11 6.90
CA LEU A 138 -18.35 -17.05 6.55
C LEU A 138 -17.63 -16.47 7.78
N LYS A 139 -18.26 -16.49 8.96
CA LYS A 139 -17.71 -15.94 10.21
C LYS A 139 -16.71 -16.88 10.90
N LEU A 140 -16.50 -18.08 10.39
CA LEU A 140 -15.51 -19.01 10.92
C LEU A 140 -14.10 -18.41 10.87
N PRO A 141 -13.21 -18.79 11.81
CA PRO A 141 -11.80 -18.45 11.73
C PRO A 141 -11.21 -18.84 10.37
N PHE A 142 -10.15 -18.16 9.94
CA PHE A 142 -9.51 -18.25 8.61
C PHE A 142 -10.37 -17.72 7.46
N ILE A 143 -11.64 -18.11 7.37
CA ILE A 143 -12.54 -17.71 6.27
C ILE A 143 -12.85 -16.22 6.35
N ARG A 144 -13.11 -15.72 7.56
CA ARG A 144 -13.41 -14.30 7.77
C ARG A 144 -12.27 -13.34 7.41
N LEU A 145 -11.02 -13.81 7.39
CA LEU A 145 -9.85 -12.98 7.03
C LEU A 145 -9.98 -12.38 5.62
N PHE A 146 -10.74 -13.04 4.75
CA PHE A 146 -11.02 -12.56 3.39
C PHE A 146 -11.67 -11.18 3.36
N TYR A 147 -12.47 -10.84 4.37
CA TYR A 147 -13.21 -9.57 4.45
C TYR A 147 -12.92 -8.78 5.74
N GLN A 148 -11.90 -9.15 6.52
CA GLN A 148 -11.57 -8.45 7.76
C GLN A 148 -10.45 -7.44 7.54
N GLY A 149 -10.76 -6.15 7.72
CA GLY A 149 -9.82 -5.06 7.45
C GLY A 149 -8.74 -4.89 8.54
N ALA A 150 -9.09 -5.04 9.82
CA ALA A 150 -8.18 -4.80 10.93
C ALA A 150 -6.84 -5.59 10.90
N PRO A 151 -6.82 -6.92 10.68
CA PRO A 151 -5.57 -7.67 10.57
C PRO A 151 -4.80 -7.32 9.29
N ALA A 152 -5.47 -6.96 8.20
CA ALA A 152 -4.81 -6.49 6.97
C ALA A 152 -4.06 -5.17 7.20
N VAL A 153 -4.65 -4.24 7.97
CA VAL A 153 -3.96 -3.00 8.41
C VAL A 153 -2.72 -3.32 9.25
N CYS A 154 -2.79 -4.30 10.17
CA CYS A 154 -1.60 -4.71 10.92
C CYS A 154 -0.47 -5.22 10.00
N VAL A 155 -0.82 -6.00 8.98
CA VAL A 155 0.13 -6.47 7.97
C VAL A 155 0.77 -5.33 7.18
N PHE A 156 -0.01 -4.31 6.78
CA PHE A 156 0.52 -3.11 6.12
C PHE A 156 1.58 -2.42 6.97
N PHE A 157 1.33 -2.24 8.26
CA PHE A 157 2.25 -1.55 9.16
C PHE A 157 3.57 -2.30 9.36
N VAL A 158 3.53 -3.63 9.47
CA VAL A 158 4.75 -4.46 9.53
C VAL A 158 5.55 -4.36 8.24
N ILE A 159 4.88 -4.49 7.08
CA ILE A 159 5.55 -4.41 5.77
C ILE A 159 6.14 -3.02 5.53
N SER A 160 5.42 -1.96 5.90
CA SER A 160 5.91 -0.58 5.80
C SER A 160 7.16 -0.35 6.65
N GLY A 161 7.19 -0.84 7.89
CA GLY A 161 8.37 -0.80 8.75
C GLY A 161 9.56 -1.58 8.18
N TYR A 162 9.30 -2.77 7.63
CA TYR A 162 10.30 -3.60 6.96
C TYR A 162 10.91 -2.88 5.74
N ALA A 163 10.06 -2.40 4.82
CA ALA A 163 10.49 -1.81 3.56
C ALA A 163 11.31 -0.52 3.77
N LEU A 164 10.90 0.31 4.72
CA LEU A 164 11.60 1.56 5.03
C LEU A 164 12.97 1.37 5.70
N SER A 165 13.13 0.29 6.46
CA SER A 165 14.35 0.03 7.23
C SER A 165 15.38 -0.79 6.48
N TYR A 166 14.96 -1.62 5.51
CA TYR A 166 15.83 -2.57 4.82
C TYR A 166 17.07 -1.92 4.18
N ARG A 167 16.88 -0.92 3.31
CA ARG A 167 17.99 -0.24 2.60
C ARG A 167 18.92 0.52 3.57
N PRO A 168 18.43 1.35 4.51
CA PRO A 168 19.28 1.97 5.52
C PRO A 168 20.06 0.96 6.36
N LEU A 169 19.42 -0.13 6.81
CA LEU A 169 20.10 -1.17 7.59
C LEU A 169 21.18 -1.90 6.78
N LYS A 170 20.98 -2.08 5.46
CA LYS A 170 22.00 -2.64 4.57
C LYS A 170 23.26 -1.76 4.58
N PHE A 171 23.12 -0.43 4.48
CA PHE A 171 24.25 0.51 4.54
C PHE A 171 24.94 0.58 5.90
N VAL A 172 24.17 0.48 6.99
CA VAL A 172 24.72 0.36 8.34
C VAL A 172 25.60 -0.88 8.47
N ARG A 173 25.19 -2.00 7.85
CA ARG A 173 25.95 -3.26 7.89
C ARG A 173 27.18 -3.25 6.98
N SER A 174 27.09 -2.64 5.80
CA SER A 174 28.25 -2.45 4.90
C SER A 174 29.23 -1.38 5.42
N ARG A 175 28.94 -0.74 6.56
CA ARG A 175 29.75 0.33 7.15
C ARG A 175 29.96 1.52 6.20
N SER A 176 28.94 1.88 5.44
CA SER A 176 28.94 3.07 4.57
C SER A 176 28.06 4.20 5.15
N PRO A 177 28.61 5.02 6.07
CA PRO A 177 27.82 6.06 6.77
C PRO A 177 27.34 7.18 5.85
N ALA A 178 28.07 7.48 4.77
CA ALA A 178 27.66 8.47 3.77
C ALA A 178 26.40 8.02 3.02
N ASP A 179 26.41 6.78 2.50
CA ASP A 179 25.26 6.19 1.81
C ASP A 179 24.04 6.06 2.73
N PHE A 180 24.26 5.69 4.00
CA PHE A 180 23.21 5.68 5.01
C PHE A 180 22.57 7.06 5.19
N SER A 181 23.39 8.11 5.37
CA SER A 181 22.91 9.48 5.53
C SER A 181 22.11 9.95 4.31
N ASN A 182 22.64 9.70 3.12
CA ASN A 182 21.97 10.01 1.86
C ASN A 182 20.64 9.27 1.73
N ALA A 183 20.61 7.96 2.04
CA ALA A 183 19.40 7.15 1.97
C ALA A 183 18.32 7.62 2.95
N ILE A 184 18.67 7.92 4.20
CA ILE A 184 17.70 8.40 5.21
C ILE A 184 17.15 9.77 4.84
N SER A 185 18.02 10.73 4.49
CA SER A 185 17.59 12.08 4.08
C SER A 185 16.61 12.01 2.90
N SER A 186 16.97 11.20 1.91
CA SER A 186 16.18 10.95 0.70
C SER A 186 14.83 10.28 0.99
N LEU A 187 14.80 9.30 1.90
CA LEU A 187 13.56 8.64 2.34
C LEU A 187 12.63 9.60 3.06
N VAL A 188 13.15 10.37 4.03
CA VAL A 188 12.37 11.33 4.82
C VAL A 188 11.74 12.39 3.90
N PHE A 189 12.53 12.98 3.00
CA PHE A 189 12.07 14.04 2.11
C PHE A 189 10.93 13.59 1.18
N ARG A 190 11.10 12.45 0.48
CA ARG A 190 10.11 11.98 -0.49
C ARG A 190 8.89 11.33 0.15
N ARG A 191 8.98 10.79 1.37
CA ARG A 191 7.89 10.03 2.01
C ARG A 191 6.62 10.87 2.15
N GLY A 192 6.75 12.13 2.54
CA GLY A 192 5.61 13.05 2.68
C GLY A 192 4.89 13.27 1.34
N ILE A 193 5.66 13.57 0.29
CA ILE A 193 5.10 13.79 -1.06
C ILE A 193 4.39 12.52 -1.55
N ARG A 194 5.03 11.35 -1.43
CA ARG A 194 4.49 10.07 -1.90
C ARG A 194 3.19 9.66 -1.22
N LEU A 195 3.06 9.91 0.09
CA LEU A 195 1.85 9.58 0.83
C LEU A 195 0.74 10.63 0.66
N PHE A 196 1.05 11.91 0.85
CA PHE A 196 0.01 12.94 0.88
C PHE A 196 -0.45 13.39 -0.51
N LEU A 197 0.40 13.42 -1.53
CA LEU A 197 0.03 13.96 -2.85
C LEU A 197 -1.01 13.09 -3.59
N PRO A 198 -0.89 11.75 -3.66
CA PRO A 198 -1.92 10.92 -4.30
C PRO A 198 -3.23 10.97 -3.51
N THR A 199 -3.13 11.02 -2.19
CA THR A 199 -4.30 11.12 -1.30
C THR A 199 -5.04 12.45 -1.50
N ALA A 200 -4.33 13.58 -1.54
CA ALA A 200 -4.90 14.88 -1.84
C ALA A 200 -5.51 14.94 -3.25
N THR A 201 -4.92 14.23 -4.21
CA THR A 201 -5.48 14.10 -5.56
C THR A 201 -6.79 13.31 -5.55
N SER A 202 -6.87 12.21 -4.79
CA SER A 202 -8.12 11.46 -4.59
C SER A 202 -9.22 12.34 -3.97
N MET A 203 -8.90 13.06 -2.88
CA MET A 203 -9.82 13.99 -2.24
C MET A 203 -10.31 15.11 -3.19
N PHE A 204 -9.41 15.63 -4.03
CA PHE A 204 -9.77 16.62 -5.04
C PHE A 204 -10.73 16.03 -6.09
N ILE A 205 -10.47 14.81 -6.56
CA ILE A 205 -11.38 14.10 -7.49
C ILE A 205 -12.76 13.90 -6.85
N ILE A 206 -12.83 13.50 -5.58
CA ILE A 206 -14.09 13.36 -4.84
C ILE A 206 -14.86 14.68 -4.83
N VAL A 207 -14.20 15.80 -4.53
CA VAL A 207 -14.83 17.12 -4.55
C VAL A 207 -15.36 17.49 -5.94
N VAL A 208 -14.62 17.17 -7.00
CA VAL A 208 -15.09 17.38 -8.38
C VAL A 208 -16.34 16.53 -8.67
N LEU A 209 -16.33 15.24 -8.31
CA LEU A 209 -17.47 14.33 -8.49
C LEU A 209 -18.69 14.79 -7.68
N LEU A 210 -18.48 15.28 -6.47
CA LEU A 210 -19.50 15.85 -5.61
C LEU A 210 -20.13 17.10 -6.26
N ARG A 211 -19.32 18.00 -6.84
CA ARG A 211 -19.82 19.20 -7.53
C ARG A 211 -20.56 18.93 -8.84
N ILE A 212 -20.26 17.83 -9.51
CA ILE A 212 -20.99 17.38 -10.72
C ILE A 212 -22.30 16.66 -10.36
N GLY A 213 -22.53 16.37 -9.07
CA GLY A 213 -23.76 15.75 -8.58
C GLY A 213 -23.76 14.22 -8.60
N VAL A 214 -22.60 13.58 -8.82
CA VAL A 214 -22.49 12.10 -8.85
C VAL A 214 -22.85 11.50 -7.50
N TYR A 215 -22.40 12.14 -6.40
CA TYR A 215 -22.75 11.74 -5.03
C TYR A 215 -24.25 11.96 -4.73
N ASP A 216 -24.89 12.95 -5.37
CA ASP A 216 -26.32 13.21 -5.14
C ASP A 216 -27.20 12.11 -5.74
N TRP A 217 -26.76 11.45 -6.81
CA TRP A 217 -27.49 10.32 -7.41
C TRP A 217 -27.65 9.12 -6.45
N SER A 218 -26.64 8.92 -5.59
CA SER A 218 -26.61 7.83 -4.61
C SER A 218 -27.09 8.22 -3.21
N ARG A 219 -27.42 9.50 -2.98
CA ARG A 219 -27.75 10.07 -1.65
C ARG A 219 -28.89 9.34 -0.94
N ASP A 220 -30.01 9.14 -1.64
CA ASP A 220 -31.19 8.49 -1.07
C ASP A 220 -30.86 7.05 -0.63
N PHE A 221 -30.05 6.36 -1.43
CA PHE A 221 -29.61 5.00 -1.13
C PHE A 221 -28.62 4.94 0.03
N ALA A 222 -27.68 5.89 0.09
CA ALA A 222 -26.68 5.98 1.15
C ALA A 222 -27.30 6.14 2.55
N ASN A 223 -28.50 6.72 2.63
CA ASN A 223 -29.23 6.92 3.88
C ASN A 223 -30.28 5.85 4.16
N ASP A 224 -30.56 4.94 3.22
CA ASP A 224 -31.61 3.94 3.36
C ASP A 224 -31.12 2.65 4.06
N ARG A 225 -31.57 2.48 5.30
CA ARG A 225 -31.25 1.33 6.16
C ARG A 225 -31.87 0.01 5.70
N ARG A 226 -32.80 0.03 4.74
CA ARG A 226 -33.31 -1.20 4.11
C ARG A 226 -32.21 -1.90 3.30
N PHE A 227 -31.33 -1.11 2.67
CA PHE A 227 -30.23 -1.60 1.85
C PHE A 227 -28.93 -1.68 2.65
N LEU A 228 -28.57 -0.62 3.38
CA LEU A 228 -27.35 -0.53 4.18
C LEU A 228 -27.63 -0.87 5.66
N LYS A 229 -27.58 -2.17 5.97
CA LYS A 229 -28.08 -2.74 7.23
C LYS A 229 -27.11 -2.62 8.41
N ASN A 230 -25.82 -2.36 8.18
CA ASN A 230 -24.82 -2.33 9.24
C ASN A 230 -24.21 -0.92 9.40
N PHE A 231 -23.07 -0.62 8.77
CA PHE A 231 -22.44 0.68 8.87
C PHE A 231 -22.67 1.50 7.59
N ALA A 232 -23.25 2.68 7.74
CA ALA A 232 -23.37 3.64 6.64
C ALA A 232 -22.25 4.67 6.80
N GLU A 233 -21.25 4.61 5.92
CA GLU A 233 -20.16 5.57 5.91
C GLU A 233 -20.70 6.99 5.61
N PRO A 234 -20.14 8.03 6.25
CA PRO A 234 -20.56 9.41 6.01
C PRO A 234 -20.53 9.73 4.51
N HIS A 235 -21.64 10.27 3.99
CA HIS A 235 -21.73 10.63 2.57
C HIS A 235 -21.56 12.15 2.42
N PRO A 236 -20.47 12.66 1.82
CA PRO A 236 -20.16 14.09 1.77
C PRO A 236 -21.26 14.93 1.12
N GLU A 237 -21.60 16.06 1.71
CA GLU A 237 -22.61 16.99 1.19
C GLU A 237 -22.00 18.09 0.33
N CYS A 238 -22.72 18.48 -0.73
CA CYS A 238 -22.31 19.58 -1.59
C CYS A 238 -22.54 20.92 -0.89
N LEU A 239 -21.48 21.70 -0.68
CA LEU A 239 -21.58 23.01 -0.04
C LEU A 239 -22.10 24.09 -1.02
N PRO A 240 -22.70 25.19 -0.53
CA PRO A 240 -23.42 26.14 -1.39
C PRO A 240 -22.60 26.77 -2.53
N THR A 241 -21.30 27.02 -2.31
CA THR A 241 -20.44 27.67 -3.31
C THR A 241 -19.15 26.88 -3.54
N ILE A 242 -18.60 27.00 -4.75
CA ILE A 242 -17.33 26.37 -5.14
C ILE A 242 -16.19 26.87 -4.22
N TYR A 243 -16.19 28.16 -3.88
CA TYR A 243 -15.20 28.74 -2.99
C TYR A 243 -15.21 28.07 -1.61
N ILE A 244 -16.39 27.92 -1.00
CA ILE A 244 -16.53 27.25 0.30
C ILE A 244 -16.10 25.79 0.20
N GLN A 245 -16.49 25.09 -0.87
CA GLN A 245 -16.09 23.70 -1.09
C GLN A 245 -14.56 23.54 -1.22
N PHE A 246 -13.92 24.41 -1.99
CA PHE A 246 -12.48 24.38 -2.19
C PHE A 246 -11.74 24.75 -0.90
N HIS A 247 -12.20 25.77 -0.18
CA HIS A 247 -11.65 26.12 1.12
C HIS A 247 -11.80 24.96 2.12
N HIS A 248 -12.96 24.29 2.15
CA HIS A 248 -13.19 23.11 2.98
C HIS A 248 -12.21 21.97 2.64
N LEU A 249 -11.97 21.72 1.34
CA LEU A 249 -10.95 20.76 0.89
C LEU A 249 -9.55 21.14 1.39
N MET A 250 -9.15 22.41 1.26
CA MET A 250 -7.83 22.88 1.73
C MET A 250 -7.68 22.71 3.24
N MET A 251 -8.72 23.05 4.02
CA MET A 251 -8.73 22.83 5.47
C MET A 251 -8.70 21.35 5.84
N THR A 252 -9.42 20.51 5.09
CA THR A 252 -9.42 19.05 5.27
C THR A 252 -8.03 18.48 4.99
N ILE A 253 -7.36 18.90 3.91
CA ILE A 253 -5.98 18.49 3.60
C ILE A 253 -5.01 18.97 4.69
N PHE A 254 -5.17 20.21 5.18
CA PHE A 254 -4.34 20.73 6.26
C PHE A 254 -4.48 19.91 7.55
N GLN A 255 -5.72 19.61 7.95
CA GLN A 255 -6.01 18.76 9.11
C GLN A 255 -5.55 17.32 8.88
N PHE A 256 -5.63 16.81 7.66
CA PHE A 256 -5.16 15.49 7.29
C PHE A 256 -3.63 15.35 7.43
N ILE A 257 -2.89 16.40 7.04
CA ILE A 257 -1.42 16.45 7.18
C ILE A 257 -1.00 16.71 8.63
N HIS A 258 -1.90 17.07 9.54
CA HIS A 258 -1.57 17.36 10.93
C HIS A 258 -1.14 16.08 11.70
N ILE A 259 0.17 15.88 11.81
CA ILE A 259 0.79 14.66 12.39
C ILE A 259 1.08 14.79 13.89
N PHE A 260 0.97 16.00 14.45
CA PHE A 260 1.28 16.24 15.87
C PHE A 260 0.17 15.77 16.81
N ASP A 261 -1.00 15.45 16.26
CA ASP A 261 -2.07 14.82 17.00
C ASP A 261 -1.77 13.34 17.27
N TRP A 262 -2.11 12.90 18.47
CA TRP A 262 -1.95 11.53 18.93
C TRP A 262 -3.26 10.76 19.01
N ASP A 263 -4.35 11.36 18.52
CA ASP A 263 -5.64 10.72 18.38
C ASP A 263 -5.56 9.43 17.54
N GLN A 264 -6.38 8.46 17.93
CA GLN A 264 -6.40 7.10 17.38
C GLN A 264 -6.77 7.07 15.89
N TYR A 265 -7.60 8.01 15.44
CA TYR A 265 -7.99 8.20 14.04
C TYR A 265 -7.63 9.62 13.57
N GLY A 266 -6.47 10.12 14.03
CA GLY A 266 -5.96 11.43 13.65
C GLY A 266 -5.86 11.57 12.14
N GLY A 267 -6.59 12.54 11.57
CA GLY A 267 -6.70 12.73 10.13
C GLY A 267 -7.78 11.88 9.45
N SER A 268 -8.72 11.26 10.18
CA SER A 268 -9.95 10.77 9.55
C SER A 268 -10.72 11.93 8.92
N THR A 269 -11.20 11.75 7.69
CA THR A 269 -11.92 12.80 6.96
C THR A 269 -13.31 12.30 6.59
N ILE A 270 -14.25 13.24 6.48
CA ILE A 270 -15.61 12.93 5.98
C ILE A 270 -15.57 12.55 4.49
N LEU A 271 -14.57 13.04 3.74
CA LEU A 271 -14.41 12.73 2.32
C LEU A 271 -14.11 11.25 2.08
N ASP A 272 -13.28 10.66 2.94
CA ASP A 272 -13.03 9.23 3.01
C ASP A 272 -12.51 8.85 4.40
N VAL A 273 -13.24 7.97 5.07
CA VAL A 273 -12.93 7.58 6.46
C VAL A 273 -11.67 6.73 6.50
N HIS A 274 -11.49 5.81 5.56
CA HIS A 274 -10.37 4.87 5.54
C HIS A 274 -8.99 5.54 5.40
N LEU A 275 -8.91 6.77 4.90
CA LEU A 275 -7.63 7.48 4.73
C LEU A 275 -6.89 7.81 6.04
N TRP A 276 -7.52 7.61 7.20
CA TRP A 276 -6.93 7.84 8.53
C TRP A 276 -5.59 7.10 8.76
N THR A 277 -5.34 6.00 8.05
CA THR A 277 -4.08 5.25 8.22
C THR A 277 -2.88 5.99 7.66
N ILE A 278 -3.05 6.87 6.66
CA ILE A 278 -1.93 7.51 5.95
C ILE A 278 -1.16 8.50 6.86
N PRO A 279 -1.81 9.41 7.61
CA PRO A 279 -1.10 10.27 8.57
C PRO A 279 -0.43 9.44 9.67
N VAL A 280 -1.08 8.37 10.13
CA VAL A 280 -0.52 7.45 11.13
C VAL A 280 0.71 6.72 10.60
N GLU A 281 0.70 6.25 9.35
CA GLU A 281 1.86 5.65 8.69
C GLU A 281 3.01 6.65 8.56
N PHE A 282 2.71 7.91 8.22
CA PHE A 282 3.74 8.94 8.15
C PHE A 282 4.35 9.23 9.52
N ARG A 283 3.53 9.33 10.59
CA ARG A 283 3.99 9.45 11.98
C ARG A 283 4.93 8.30 12.37
N CYS A 284 4.52 7.07 12.08
CA CYS A 284 5.33 5.88 12.36
C CYS A 284 6.62 5.86 11.55
N SER A 285 6.59 6.34 10.31
CA SER A 285 7.78 6.47 9.46
C SER A 285 8.80 7.44 10.07
N LEU A 286 8.38 8.62 10.53
CA LEU A 286 9.25 9.59 11.19
C LEU A 286 9.89 9.03 12.46
N PHE A 287 9.10 8.35 13.30
CA PHE A 287 9.61 7.69 14.48
C PHE A 287 10.62 6.57 14.15
N LEU A 288 10.31 5.75 13.14
CA LEU A 288 11.23 4.72 12.66
C LEU A 288 12.55 5.31 12.15
N PHE A 289 12.52 6.41 11.39
CA PHE A 289 13.74 7.06 10.92
C PHE A 289 14.59 7.60 12.09
N LEU A 290 13.95 8.15 13.12
CA LEU A 290 14.65 8.58 14.33
C LEU A 290 15.33 7.40 15.04
N VAL A 291 14.63 6.27 15.18
CA VAL A 291 15.21 5.05 15.76
C VAL A 291 16.35 4.49 14.91
N LEU A 292 16.22 4.49 13.58
CA LEU A 292 17.29 4.07 12.66
C LEU A 292 18.54 4.94 12.83
N VAL A 293 18.39 6.26 12.86
CA VAL A 293 19.51 7.19 13.07
C VAL A 293 20.13 7.00 14.47
N GLY A 294 19.31 6.91 15.51
CA GLY A 294 19.77 6.73 16.89
C GLY A 294 20.48 5.40 17.12
N THR A 295 20.11 4.35 16.38
CA THR A 295 20.69 3.00 16.51
C THR A 295 21.72 2.65 15.44
N ALA A 296 21.98 3.53 14.47
CA ALA A 296 22.87 3.27 13.33
C ALA A 296 24.29 2.88 13.74
N ARG A 297 24.81 3.48 14.82
CA ARG A 297 26.17 3.21 15.33
C ARG A 297 26.23 2.08 16.36
N LEU A 298 25.10 1.54 16.78
CA LEU A 298 25.07 0.43 17.73
C LEU A 298 25.51 -0.87 17.05
N GLN A 299 26.22 -1.71 17.81
CA GLN A 299 26.41 -3.10 17.39
C GLN A 299 25.06 -3.80 17.34
N THR A 300 24.92 -4.77 16.42
CA THR A 300 23.69 -5.55 16.18
C THR A 300 23.03 -6.05 17.48
N LYS A 301 23.79 -6.62 18.43
CA LYS A 301 23.26 -7.07 19.73
C LYS A 301 22.60 -5.95 20.56
N TYR A 302 23.22 -4.78 20.60
CA TYR A 302 22.72 -3.64 21.36
C TYR A 302 21.59 -2.92 20.63
N ARG A 303 21.59 -2.96 19.29
CA ARG A 303 20.46 -2.49 18.48
C ARG A 303 19.21 -3.33 18.73
N TYR A 304 19.31 -4.67 18.73
CA TYR A 304 18.19 -5.54 19.11
C TYR A 304 17.65 -5.22 20.50
N LEU A 305 18.53 -5.00 21.48
CA LEU A 305 18.12 -4.64 22.84
C LEU A 305 17.43 -3.27 22.90
N ALA A 306 18.01 -2.26 22.25
CA ALA A 306 17.47 -0.90 22.25
C ALA A 306 16.11 -0.83 21.53
N VAL A 307 16.01 -1.40 20.32
CA VAL A 307 14.75 -1.45 19.56
C VAL A 307 13.73 -2.33 20.28
N GLY A 308 14.14 -3.45 20.87
CA GLY A 308 13.26 -4.28 21.72
C GLY A 308 12.71 -3.52 22.92
N GLY A 309 13.52 -2.68 23.56
CA GLY A 309 13.08 -1.76 24.61
C GLY A 309 12.06 -0.73 24.11
N CYS A 310 12.28 -0.14 22.93
CA CYS A 310 11.32 0.77 22.29
C CYS A 310 9.99 0.07 21.97
N ILE A 311 10.05 -1.16 21.44
CA ILE A 311 8.86 -1.99 21.16
C ILE A 311 8.10 -2.24 22.45
N PHE A 312 8.78 -2.71 23.50
CA PHE A 312 8.15 -2.98 24.79
C PHE A 312 7.48 -1.73 25.35
N PHE A 313 8.17 -0.58 25.31
CA PHE A 313 7.60 0.70 25.75
C PHE A 313 6.36 1.10 24.94
N CYS A 314 6.42 1.03 23.61
CA CYS A 314 5.27 1.35 22.75
C CYS A 314 4.10 0.39 23.01
N TYR A 315 4.40 -0.88 23.24
CA TYR A 315 3.40 -1.92 23.46
C TYR A 315 2.67 -1.71 24.77
N CYS A 316 3.40 -1.42 25.86
CA CYS A 316 2.83 -1.06 27.16
C CYS A 316 1.95 0.21 27.11
N ASN A 317 2.21 1.12 26.16
CA ASN A 317 1.40 2.32 25.93
C ASN A 317 0.26 2.12 24.90
N SER A 318 -0.08 0.87 24.57
CA SER A 318 -1.12 0.52 23.58
C SER A 318 -0.90 1.14 22.19
N ARG A 319 0.35 1.48 21.83
CA ARG A 319 0.73 2.03 20.52
C ARG A 319 1.10 0.91 19.55
N TRP A 320 0.10 0.13 19.17
CA TRP A 320 0.25 -1.02 18.29
C TRP A 320 0.91 -0.64 16.94
N GLU A 321 0.59 0.55 16.41
CA GLU A 321 1.08 1.03 15.13
C GLU A 321 2.61 1.22 15.10
N LEU A 322 3.17 1.80 16.17
CA LEU A 322 4.62 1.99 16.33
C LEU A 322 5.31 0.65 16.56
N CYS A 323 4.70 -0.22 17.36
CA CYS A 323 5.22 -1.57 17.60
C CYS A 323 5.39 -2.35 16.30
N LEU A 324 4.39 -2.32 15.40
CA LEU A 324 4.45 -3.05 14.13
C LEU A 324 5.53 -2.51 13.20
N PHE A 325 5.70 -1.18 13.12
CA PHE A 325 6.79 -0.57 12.35
C PHE A 325 8.17 -0.99 12.85
N LEU A 326 8.38 -0.97 14.18
CA LEU A 326 9.64 -1.39 14.79
C LEU A 326 9.88 -2.90 14.66
N TRP A 327 8.83 -3.73 14.75
CA TRP A 327 8.93 -5.15 14.44
C TRP A 327 9.32 -5.38 12.98
N GLY A 328 8.75 -4.62 12.05
CA GLY A 328 9.18 -4.62 10.65
C GLY A 328 10.68 -4.33 10.49
N MET A 329 11.20 -3.35 11.25
CA MET A 329 12.64 -3.06 11.31
C MET A 329 13.47 -4.23 11.83
N LEU A 330 13.03 -4.88 12.91
CA LEU A 330 13.72 -6.05 13.44
C LEU A 330 13.71 -7.22 12.46
N LEU A 331 12.59 -7.46 11.77
CA LEU A 331 12.50 -8.50 10.74
C LEU A 331 13.45 -8.23 9.58
N ALA A 332 13.54 -6.98 9.10
CA ALA A 332 14.49 -6.57 8.07
C ALA A 332 15.94 -6.79 8.52
N GLU A 333 16.25 -6.46 9.78
CA GLU A 333 17.57 -6.70 10.35
C GLU A 333 17.89 -8.21 10.47
N MET A 334 16.95 -9.03 10.91
CA MET A 334 17.10 -10.48 11.01
C MET A 334 17.37 -11.09 9.63
N ASP A 335 16.67 -10.63 8.60
CA ASP A 335 16.87 -11.09 7.22
C ASP A 335 18.24 -10.69 6.67
N LEU A 336 18.71 -9.48 6.97
CA LEU A 336 20.06 -9.03 6.62
C LEU A 336 21.17 -9.75 7.40
N VAL A 337 20.90 -10.18 8.63
CA VAL A 337 21.83 -11.01 9.43
C VAL A 337 21.89 -12.44 8.89
N ARG A 338 20.75 -12.98 8.46
CA ARG A 338 20.61 -14.32 7.87
C ARG A 338 21.18 -14.42 6.46
N ASP A 339 21.47 -13.29 5.82
CA ASP A 339 21.83 -13.21 4.40
C ASP A 339 20.71 -13.76 3.49
N ALA A 340 19.45 -13.58 3.93
CA ALA A 340 18.27 -14.21 3.35
C ALA A 340 18.02 -13.83 1.88
N HIS A 341 18.59 -12.72 1.43
CA HIS A 341 18.34 -12.11 0.12
C HIS A 341 19.61 -11.92 -0.72
N SER A 342 20.75 -12.49 -0.30
CA SER A 342 21.98 -12.50 -1.09
C SER A 342 21.94 -13.66 -2.08
N GLY A 343 22.13 -13.35 -3.36
CA GLY A 343 22.33 -14.38 -4.38
C GLY A 343 23.59 -15.22 -4.08
N PRO A 344 23.76 -16.37 -4.75
CA PRO A 344 24.94 -17.21 -4.60
C PRO A 344 26.14 -16.55 -5.29
N VAL A 345 26.70 -15.50 -4.68
CA VAL A 345 27.99 -14.93 -5.10
C VAL A 345 28.88 -14.89 -3.85
N PRO A 346 29.85 -15.82 -3.72
CA PRO A 346 30.86 -15.67 -2.69
C PRO A 346 31.74 -14.47 -3.05
N PRO A 347 32.01 -13.51 -2.14
CA PRO A 347 33.01 -12.50 -2.40
C PRO A 347 34.38 -13.18 -2.53
N PRO A 348 35.17 -12.87 -3.57
CA PRO A 348 36.58 -13.22 -3.56
C PRO A 348 37.23 -12.34 -2.50
N PHE A 349 37.75 -12.97 -1.44
CA PHE A 349 38.59 -12.32 -0.44
C PHE A 349 37.85 -11.48 0.62
N LEU A 350 37.13 -12.15 1.54
CA LEU A 350 37.01 -11.65 2.91
C LEU A 350 36.75 -12.79 3.88
N GLU A 351 37.54 -12.80 4.94
CA GLU A 351 37.65 -13.85 5.94
C GLU A 351 36.32 -14.24 6.60
N VAL A 352 36.32 -15.49 7.05
CA VAL A 352 35.28 -16.24 7.74
C VAL A 352 34.63 -15.45 8.89
N VAL A 353 33.63 -14.62 8.58
CA VAL A 353 32.59 -14.31 9.56
C VAL A 353 31.75 -15.58 9.66
N SER A 354 31.77 -16.22 10.82
CA SER A 354 31.03 -17.46 11.09
C SER A 354 29.57 -17.27 10.65
N LYS A 355 29.21 -17.89 9.53
CA LYS A 355 27.84 -17.87 9.01
C LYS A 355 26.99 -18.57 10.05
N TRP A 356 26.19 -17.81 10.79
CA TRP A 356 25.18 -18.35 11.69
C TRP A 356 24.08 -18.96 10.81
N LYS A 357 24.34 -20.17 10.28
CA LYS A 357 23.32 -20.99 9.65
C LYS A 357 22.44 -21.50 10.78
N MET A 358 21.42 -20.74 11.14
CA MET A 358 20.32 -21.28 11.92
C MET A 358 19.81 -22.52 11.14
N PRO A 359 19.61 -23.67 11.80
CA PRO A 359 18.97 -24.81 11.15
C PRO A 359 17.66 -24.29 10.58
N THR A 360 17.44 -24.46 9.28
CA THR A 360 16.13 -24.27 8.69
C THR A 360 15.21 -25.23 9.44
N LYS A 361 14.51 -24.74 10.46
CA LYS A 361 13.49 -25.52 11.16
C LYS A 361 12.62 -26.17 10.10
N ALA A 362 12.23 -27.43 10.33
CA ALA A 362 11.48 -28.21 9.37
C ALA A 362 10.34 -27.37 8.76
N PRO A 363 10.06 -27.45 7.45
CA PRO A 363 9.01 -26.67 6.80
C PRO A 363 7.64 -26.79 7.50
N SER A 364 7.40 -27.89 8.20
CA SER A 364 6.25 -28.10 9.09
C SER A 364 6.16 -27.11 10.27
N PHE A 365 7.29 -26.70 10.86
CA PHE A 365 7.33 -25.70 11.92
C PHE A 365 6.83 -24.35 11.43
N TRP A 366 7.32 -23.88 10.29
CA TRP A 366 6.90 -22.59 9.73
C TRP A 366 5.45 -22.63 9.25
N ALA A 367 5.01 -23.74 8.65
CA ALA A 367 3.61 -23.94 8.32
C ALA A 367 2.71 -23.88 9.57
N PHE A 368 3.12 -24.50 10.69
CA PHE A 368 2.40 -24.44 11.95
C PHE A 368 2.31 -23.02 12.51
N ILE A 369 3.40 -22.24 12.46
CA ILE A 369 3.38 -20.83 12.88
C ILE A 369 2.44 -20.01 11.98
N ILE A 370 2.42 -20.26 10.66
CA ILE A 370 1.49 -19.59 9.75
C ILE A 370 0.04 -19.90 10.13
N VAL A 371 -0.29 -21.17 10.39
CA VAL A 371 -1.65 -21.57 10.81
C VAL A 371 -2.05 -20.90 12.12
N ILE A 372 -1.17 -20.89 13.13
CA ILE A 372 -1.43 -20.17 14.39
C ILE A 372 -1.63 -18.67 14.15
N SER A 373 -0.79 -18.07 13.30
CA SER A 373 -0.85 -16.64 13.02
C SER A 373 -2.17 -16.28 12.33
N LEU A 374 -2.57 -17.05 11.31
CA LEU A 374 -3.86 -16.86 10.64
C LEU A 374 -5.04 -17.09 11.57
N TYR A 375 -4.93 -18.06 12.49
CA TYR A 375 -5.94 -18.25 13.53
C TYR A 375 -6.04 -16.98 14.36
N LEU A 376 -4.97 -16.54 15.03
CA LEU A 376 -4.98 -15.34 15.89
C LEU A 376 -5.39 -14.04 15.16
N MET A 377 -5.05 -13.89 13.88
CA MET A 377 -5.50 -12.76 13.05
C MET A 377 -7.02 -12.75 12.87
N SER A 378 -7.69 -13.90 12.97
CA SER A 378 -9.13 -14.06 12.82
C SER A 378 -9.93 -13.65 14.07
N MET A 379 -9.28 -13.01 15.05
CA MET A 379 -9.95 -12.54 16.26
C MET A 379 -11.08 -11.56 15.88
N PRO A 380 -12.31 -11.73 16.42
CA PRO A 380 -13.41 -10.80 16.18
C PRO A 380 -13.11 -9.39 16.69
N ASP A 381 -13.57 -8.38 15.95
CA ASP A 381 -13.34 -6.98 16.30
C ASP A 381 -14.31 -6.52 17.41
N VAL A 382 -15.51 -7.11 17.46
CA VAL A 382 -16.57 -6.80 18.43
C VAL A 382 -16.94 -8.03 19.24
N ASN A 383 -17.08 -7.84 20.56
CA ASN A 383 -17.45 -8.83 21.57
C ASN A 383 -16.71 -10.18 21.45
N PRO A 384 -15.37 -10.19 21.32
CA PRO A 384 -14.59 -11.43 21.21
C PRO A 384 -14.74 -12.32 22.46
N GLU A 385 -15.07 -11.77 23.63
CA GLU A 385 -15.33 -12.54 24.85
C GLU A 385 -16.57 -13.44 24.78
N LEU A 386 -17.54 -13.10 23.95
CA LEU A 386 -18.75 -13.91 23.76
C LEU A 386 -18.56 -15.01 22.71
N ALA A 387 -17.55 -14.89 21.85
CA ALA A 387 -17.32 -15.84 20.78
C ALA A 387 -16.57 -17.09 21.29
N PRO A 388 -17.06 -18.31 20.97
CA PRO A 388 -16.39 -19.54 21.36
C PRO A 388 -14.97 -19.62 20.78
N GLY A 389 -14.02 -20.08 21.60
CA GLY A 389 -12.59 -20.13 21.26
C GLY A 389 -11.83 -18.81 21.45
N TRP A 390 -12.53 -17.67 21.55
CA TRP A 390 -11.93 -16.35 21.73
C TRP A 390 -11.95 -15.86 23.17
N ALA A 391 -12.92 -16.29 23.98
CA ALA A 391 -13.03 -15.93 25.39
C ALA A 391 -11.71 -16.09 26.18
N THR A 392 -11.03 -17.23 25.99
CA THR A 392 -9.74 -17.50 26.64
C THR A 392 -8.65 -16.54 26.17
N LEU A 393 -8.54 -16.29 24.86
CA LEU A 393 -7.56 -15.35 24.31
C LEU A 393 -7.84 -13.92 24.76
N THR A 394 -9.10 -13.51 24.82
CA THR A 394 -9.51 -12.20 25.34
C THR A 394 -9.16 -12.05 26.83
N SER A 395 -9.30 -13.11 27.63
CA SER A 395 -8.92 -13.08 29.05
C SER A 395 -7.42 -12.93 29.30
N MET A 396 -6.58 -13.29 28.31
CA MET A 396 -5.12 -13.13 28.37
C MET A 396 -4.67 -11.71 27.98
N ILE A 397 -5.58 -10.86 27.50
CA ILE A 397 -5.25 -9.47 27.18
C ILE A 397 -5.04 -8.72 28.50
N PRO A 398 -3.87 -8.11 28.72
CA PRO A 398 -3.58 -7.41 29.96
C PRO A 398 -4.51 -6.20 30.18
N SER A 399 -4.86 -5.94 31.44
CA SER A 399 -5.77 -4.83 31.82
C SER A 399 -5.23 -3.44 31.47
N TRP A 400 -3.90 -3.29 31.34
CA TRP A 400 -3.26 -2.04 30.93
C TRP A 400 -3.38 -1.76 29.42
N TRP A 401 -3.82 -2.74 28.61
CA TRP A 401 -4.15 -2.51 27.20
C TRP A 401 -5.51 -1.83 27.09
N VAL A 402 -5.48 -0.50 27.18
CA VAL A 402 -6.69 0.34 27.12
C VAL A 402 -7.16 0.58 25.68
N GLY A 403 -6.27 0.42 24.69
CA GLY A 403 -6.59 0.57 23.28
C GLY A 403 -7.55 -0.50 22.75
N GLU A 404 -7.71 -0.55 21.42
CA GLU A 404 -8.53 -1.57 20.75
C GLU A 404 -8.08 -2.98 21.13
N ARG A 405 -8.88 -3.67 21.96
CA ARG A 405 -8.53 -4.98 22.54
C ARG A 405 -8.27 -6.04 21.46
N TYR A 406 -9.07 -6.04 20.40
CA TYR A 406 -8.93 -6.96 19.29
C TYR A 406 -7.57 -6.81 18.57
N ARG A 407 -6.95 -5.62 18.60
CA ARG A 407 -5.64 -5.37 17.97
C ARG A 407 -4.48 -6.01 18.71
N PHE A 408 -4.64 -6.41 19.97
CA PHE A 408 -3.57 -7.02 20.77
C PHE A 408 -3.02 -8.28 20.08
N TRP A 409 -3.89 -9.26 19.82
CA TRP A 409 -3.52 -10.52 19.18
C TRP A 409 -3.30 -10.38 17.67
N GLN A 410 -4.07 -9.52 17.00
CA GLN A 410 -3.87 -9.24 15.57
C GLN A 410 -2.47 -8.64 15.29
N SER A 411 -1.96 -7.79 16.18
CA SER A 411 -0.62 -7.21 16.05
C SER A 411 0.48 -8.26 16.19
N ILE A 412 0.42 -9.09 17.23
CA ILE A 412 1.38 -10.17 17.46
C ILE A 412 1.37 -11.13 16.26
N SER A 413 0.18 -11.52 15.82
CA SER A 413 0.01 -12.48 14.74
C SER A 413 0.43 -11.95 13.37
N ALA A 414 0.24 -10.67 13.07
CA ALA A 414 0.77 -10.06 11.85
C ALA A 414 2.31 -10.14 11.79
N VAL A 415 3.00 -9.91 12.90
CA VAL A 415 4.47 -10.04 12.98
C VAL A 415 4.89 -11.50 12.78
N LEU A 416 4.25 -12.44 13.49
CA LEU A 416 4.54 -13.86 13.36
C LEU A 416 4.27 -14.38 11.94
N PHE A 417 3.19 -13.89 11.31
CA PHE A 417 2.82 -14.24 9.95
C PHE A 417 3.91 -13.82 8.94
N ILE A 418 4.31 -12.54 8.95
CA ILE A 418 5.36 -12.03 8.05
C ILE A 418 6.69 -12.76 8.30
N TRP A 419 7.05 -12.96 9.56
CA TRP A 419 8.26 -13.68 9.91
C TRP A 419 8.26 -15.12 9.37
N ALA A 420 7.15 -15.84 9.52
CA ALA A 420 7.03 -17.22 9.07
C ALA A 420 6.97 -17.36 7.55
N VAL A 421 6.28 -16.44 6.85
CA VAL A 421 6.27 -16.41 5.38
C VAL A 421 7.67 -16.12 4.83
N GLY A 422 8.46 -15.27 5.50
CA GLY A 422 9.88 -15.04 5.18
C GLY A 422 10.79 -16.28 5.30
N HIS A 423 10.28 -17.37 5.86
CA HIS A 423 10.97 -18.66 6.00
C HIS A 423 10.31 -19.82 5.23
N CYS A 424 9.17 -19.59 4.57
CA CYS A 424 8.41 -20.63 3.88
C CYS A 424 8.32 -20.37 2.37
N THR A 425 9.12 -21.11 1.58
CA THR A 425 9.21 -20.94 0.12
C THR A 425 7.91 -21.20 -0.61
N SER A 426 7.08 -22.14 -0.15
CA SER A 426 5.77 -22.42 -0.75
C SER A 426 4.82 -21.22 -0.68
N TRP A 427 4.79 -20.55 0.48
CA TRP A 427 3.97 -19.34 0.66
C TRP A 427 4.55 -18.14 -0.11
N GLN A 428 5.88 -17.99 -0.14
CA GLN A 428 6.53 -16.99 -1.00
C GLN A 428 6.17 -17.20 -2.47
N SER A 429 6.15 -18.45 -2.95
CA SER A 429 5.77 -18.77 -4.33
C SER A 429 4.33 -18.37 -4.65
N PHE A 430 3.40 -18.53 -3.70
CA PHE A 430 2.02 -18.07 -3.86
C PHE A 430 1.94 -16.55 -3.99
N TYR A 431 2.61 -15.81 -3.09
CA TYR A 431 2.63 -14.35 -3.14
C TYR A 431 3.41 -13.78 -4.32
N ASN A 432 4.36 -14.53 -4.88
CA ASN A 432 5.08 -14.19 -6.10
C ASN A 432 4.33 -14.58 -7.39
N SER A 433 3.10 -15.11 -7.30
CA SER A 433 2.30 -15.39 -8.49
C SER A 433 1.90 -14.10 -9.21
N ASP A 434 1.78 -14.18 -10.54
CA ASP A 434 1.52 -13.03 -11.42
C ASP A 434 0.31 -12.19 -10.99
N VAL A 435 -0.79 -12.87 -10.63
CA VAL A 435 -2.03 -12.21 -10.21
C VAL A 435 -1.84 -11.46 -8.89
N VAL A 436 -1.15 -12.08 -7.93
CA VAL A 436 -0.92 -11.47 -6.62
C VAL A 436 0.06 -10.31 -6.71
N GLN A 437 1.08 -10.41 -7.56
CA GLN A 437 2.01 -9.32 -7.84
C GLN A 437 1.32 -8.13 -8.53
N TYR A 438 0.34 -8.38 -9.39
CA TYR A 438 -0.48 -7.31 -9.97
C TYR A 438 -1.26 -6.54 -8.91
N PHE A 439 -1.89 -7.24 -7.95
CA PHE A 439 -2.50 -6.58 -6.80
C PHE A 439 -1.46 -5.83 -5.94
N GLY A 440 -0.23 -6.33 -5.86
CA GLY A 440 0.88 -5.65 -5.20
C GLY A 440 1.18 -4.27 -5.81
N LYS A 441 1.22 -4.18 -7.15
CA LYS A 441 1.37 -2.91 -7.88
C LYS A 441 0.22 -1.95 -7.65
N LEU A 442 -1.01 -2.49 -7.61
CA LEU A 442 -2.22 -1.71 -7.41
C LEU A 442 -2.50 -1.36 -5.96
N SER A 443 -1.75 -1.88 -4.98
CA SER A 443 -2.17 -1.90 -3.58
C SER A 443 -2.54 -0.53 -3.05
N TYR A 444 -1.72 0.48 -3.35
CA TYR A 444 -1.92 1.84 -2.86
C TYR A 444 -3.05 2.56 -3.61
N ALA A 445 -3.11 2.44 -4.93
CA ALA A 445 -4.19 3.00 -5.72
C ALA A 445 -5.56 2.38 -5.35
N LEU A 446 -5.63 1.05 -5.20
CA LEU A 446 -6.82 0.34 -4.75
C LEU A 446 -7.25 0.80 -3.36
N TYR A 447 -6.30 1.00 -2.46
CA TYR A 447 -6.56 1.56 -1.14
C TYR A 447 -7.20 2.96 -1.21
N LEU A 448 -6.76 3.83 -2.11
CA LEU A 448 -7.27 5.21 -2.20
C LEU A 448 -8.63 5.34 -2.91
N VAL A 449 -8.92 4.48 -3.90
CA VAL A 449 -10.09 4.68 -4.77
C VAL A 449 -11.30 3.84 -4.40
N HIS A 450 -11.14 2.79 -3.58
CA HIS A 450 -12.25 1.87 -3.33
C HIS A 450 -13.44 2.54 -2.62
N GLY A 451 -13.21 3.43 -1.65
CA GLY A 451 -14.27 4.21 -0.99
C GLY A 451 -15.06 5.08 -1.98
N PRO A 452 -14.40 5.99 -2.72
CA PRO A 452 -15.06 6.84 -3.71
C PRO A 452 -15.81 6.06 -4.79
N VAL A 453 -15.25 4.93 -5.25
CA VAL A 453 -15.91 4.07 -6.24
C VAL A 453 -17.16 3.40 -5.67
N LEU A 454 -17.10 2.91 -4.42
CA LEU A 454 -18.27 2.35 -3.74
C LEU A 454 -19.37 3.40 -3.61
N HIS A 455 -19.04 4.61 -3.18
CA HIS A 455 -20.02 5.70 -3.02
C HIS A 455 -20.62 6.16 -4.36
N CYS A 456 -19.79 6.38 -5.39
CA CYS A 456 -20.27 6.94 -6.67
C CYS A 456 -20.98 5.91 -7.55
N ILE A 457 -20.40 4.71 -7.67
CA ILE A 457 -20.82 3.70 -8.65
C ILE A 457 -21.40 2.48 -7.93
N GLY A 458 -20.76 2.05 -6.84
CA GLY A 458 -21.17 0.86 -6.09
C GLY A 458 -22.61 0.95 -5.58
N TYR A 459 -22.98 2.07 -4.97
CA TYR A 459 -24.33 2.31 -4.46
C TYR A 459 -25.40 2.27 -5.55
N GLN A 460 -25.09 2.80 -6.74
CA GLN A 460 -26.02 2.73 -7.85
C GLN A 460 -26.21 1.30 -8.35
N ILE A 461 -25.13 0.52 -8.46
CA ILE A 461 -25.19 -0.88 -8.86
C ILE A 461 -25.93 -1.72 -7.81
N GLN A 462 -25.66 -1.49 -6.53
CA GLN A 462 -26.36 -2.15 -5.43
C GLN A 462 -27.86 -1.82 -5.43
N LYS A 463 -28.24 -0.54 -5.64
CA LYS A 463 -29.63 -0.13 -5.80
C LYS A 463 -30.33 -0.88 -6.94
N MET A 464 -29.68 -1.00 -8.11
CA MET A 464 -30.24 -1.73 -9.25
C MET A 464 -30.37 -3.23 -8.97
N THR A 465 -29.33 -3.86 -8.45
CA THR A 465 -29.28 -5.32 -8.20
C THR A 465 -30.25 -5.74 -7.09
N TRP A 466 -30.39 -4.96 -6.02
CA TRP A 466 -31.42 -5.18 -5.00
C TRP A 466 -32.82 -4.79 -5.48
N GLY A 467 -32.95 -3.87 -6.44
CA GLY A 467 -34.22 -3.61 -7.12
C GLY A 467 -34.72 -4.81 -7.96
N ILE A 468 -33.80 -5.62 -8.50
CA ILE A 468 -34.12 -6.83 -9.27
C ILE A 468 -34.40 -8.02 -8.34
N THR A 469 -33.58 -8.20 -7.30
CA THR A 469 -33.62 -9.40 -6.45
C THR A 469 -34.58 -9.25 -5.27
N GLY A 470 -34.57 -8.10 -4.61
CA GLY A 470 -35.27 -7.84 -3.36
C GLY A 470 -34.32 -7.63 -2.17
N VAL A 471 -34.84 -7.06 -1.08
CA VAL A 471 -34.05 -6.67 0.12
C VAL A 471 -34.17 -7.62 1.30
N GLU A 472 -34.86 -8.74 1.13
CA GLU A 472 -35.21 -9.68 2.20
C GLU A 472 -34.54 -11.06 2.02
N GLY A 473 -34.19 -11.69 3.14
CA GLY A 473 -33.71 -13.07 3.19
C GLY A 473 -32.58 -13.39 2.20
N HIS A 474 -32.71 -14.53 1.50
CA HIS A 474 -31.73 -14.98 0.51
C HIS A 474 -31.65 -14.09 -0.73
N ALA A 475 -32.73 -13.36 -1.06
CA ALA A 475 -32.73 -12.43 -2.18
C ALA A 475 -31.78 -11.26 -1.94
N TYR A 476 -31.69 -10.77 -0.70
CA TYR A 476 -30.69 -9.76 -0.32
C TYR A 476 -29.25 -10.24 -0.58
N ASN A 477 -28.94 -11.48 -0.20
CA ASN A 477 -27.60 -12.04 -0.42
C ASN A 477 -27.30 -12.22 -1.91
N LEU A 478 -28.29 -12.63 -2.70
CA LEU A 478 -28.16 -12.75 -4.16
C LEU A 478 -27.90 -11.38 -4.79
N GLY A 479 -28.65 -10.34 -4.42
CA GLY A 479 -28.44 -8.98 -4.90
C GLY A 479 -27.05 -8.46 -4.56
N PHE A 480 -26.56 -8.73 -3.34
CA PHE A 480 -25.20 -8.37 -2.93
C PHE A 480 -24.15 -9.06 -3.80
N VAL A 481 -24.24 -10.39 -4.00
CA VAL A 481 -23.31 -11.15 -4.84
C VAL A 481 -23.35 -10.67 -6.29
N MET A 482 -24.55 -10.43 -6.83
CA MET A 482 -24.73 -9.86 -8.17
C MET A 482 -24.05 -8.50 -8.29
N SER A 483 -24.19 -7.62 -7.30
CA SER A 483 -23.51 -6.32 -7.28
C SER A 483 -21.98 -6.48 -7.29
N GLY A 484 -21.45 -7.45 -6.54
CA GLY A 484 -20.02 -7.74 -6.44
C GLY A 484 -19.39 -8.10 -7.80
N PHE A 485 -20.10 -8.84 -8.66
CA PHE A 485 -19.62 -9.18 -10.00
C PHE A 485 -19.36 -7.96 -10.90
N PHE A 486 -20.01 -6.83 -10.63
CA PHE A 486 -19.77 -5.58 -11.36
C PHE A 486 -18.83 -4.65 -10.60
N ILE A 487 -19.05 -4.48 -9.30
CA ILE A 487 -18.31 -3.52 -8.48
C ILE A 487 -16.83 -3.92 -8.38
N ILE A 488 -16.52 -5.19 -8.13
CA ILE A 488 -15.12 -5.64 -7.94
C ILE A 488 -14.27 -5.37 -9.20
N PRO A 489 -14.67 -5.79 -10.42
CA PRO A 489 -13.90 -5.47 -11.62
C PRO A 489 -13.79 -3.97 -11.90
N ILE A 490 -14.86 -3.19 -11.67
CA ILE A 490 -14.85 -1.74 -11.86
C ILE A 490 -13.86 -1.07 -10.91
N THR A 491 -13.85 -1.46 -9.64
CA THR A 491 -12.91 -0.91 -8.64
C THR A 491 -11.46 -1.25 -9.01
N ILE A 492 -11.17 -2.48 -9.43
CA ILE A 492 -9.83 -2.88 -9.88
C ILE A 492 -9.42 -2.07 -11.12
N TRP A 493 -10.34 -1.88 -12.06
CA TRP A 493 -10.09 -1.11 -13.28
C TRP A 493 -9.80 0.38 -12.99
N ILE A 494 -10.57 1.01 -12.11
CA ILE A 494 -10.34 2.41 -11.71
C ILE A 494 -9.04 2.53 -10.91
N ALA A 495 -8.73 1.57 -10.04
CA ALA A 495 -7.45 1.51 -9.33
C ALA A 495 -6.26 1.43 -10.29
N ASP A 496 -6.37 0.64 -11.36
CA ASP A 496 -5.36 0.53 -12.41
C ASP A 496 -5.15 1.82 -13.21
N MET A 497 -6.22 2.57 -13.47
CA MET A 497 -6.13 3.91 -14.07
C MET A 497 -5.48 4.91 -13.12
N PHE A 498 -5.87 4.90 -11.84
CA PHE A 498 -5.33 5.80 -10.82
C PHE A 498 -3.84 5.52 -10.57
N TRP A 499 -3.44 4.25 -10.52
CA TRP A 499 -2.04 3.85 -10.39
C TRP A 499 -1.18 4.42 -11.52
N ARG A 500 -1.62 4.29 -12.78
CA ARG A 500 -0.88 4.79 -13.95
C ARG A 500 -0.92 6.32 -14.07
N GLY A 501 -2.05 6.93 -13.72
CA GLY A 501 -2.30 8.36 -13.91
C GLY A 501 -1.84 9.26 -12.76
N VAL A 502 -1.77 8.75 -11.53
CA VAL A 502 -1.51 9.55 -10.33
C VAL A 502 -0.37 9.00 -9.51
N ASP A 503 -0.38 7.70 -9.18
CA ASP A 503 0.60 7.10 -8.27
C ASP A 503 2.01 7.11 -8.88
N ILE A 504 2.21 6.50 -10.06
CA ILE A 504 3.51 6.49 -10.76
C ILE A 504 4.02 7.92 -11.05
N PRO A 505 3.21 8.88 -11.56
CA PRO A 505 3.68 10.24 -11.76
C PRO A 505 4.09 10.95 -10.46
N THR A 506 3.36 10.74 -9.36
CA THR A 506 3.68 11.36 -8.06
C THR A 506 5.04 10.92 -7.54
N VAL A 507 5.29 9.64 -7.66
CA VAL A 507 6.56 8.96 -7.41
C VAL A 507 7.72 9.62 -8.19
N LYS A 508 7.54 9.80 -9.50
CA LYS A 508 8.54 10.45 -10.38
C LYS A 508 8.73 11.91 -10.03
N PHE A 509 7.63 12.60 -9.71
CA PHE A 509 7.63 13.97 -9.26
C PHE A 509 8.43 14.14 -7.96
N ALA A 510 8.24 13.27 -6.96
CA ALA A 510 8.99 13.33 -5.71
C ALA A 510 10.51 13.21 -5.93
N LYS A 511 10.94 12.28 -6.81
CA LYS A 511 12.36 12.14 -7.20
C LYS A 511 12.88 13.35 -7.97
N TRP A 512 12.07 13.88 -8.89
CA TRP A 512 12.44 15.08 -9.64
C TRP A 512 12.62 16.29 -8.71
N VAL A 513 11.67 16.52 -7.79
CA VAL A 513 11.74 17.60 -6.79
C VAL A 513 13.01 17.47 -5.96
N GLU A 514 13.29 16.27 -5.45
CA GLU A 514 14.51 16.00 -4.68
C GLU A 514 15.77 16.32 -5.50
N SER A 515 15.85 15.87 -6.76
CA SER A 515 17.01 16.12 -7.63
C SER A 515 17.26 17.61 -7.92
N LYS A 516 16.24 18.46 -7.76
CA LYS A 516 16.31 19.90 -7.97
C LYS A 516 16.60 20.67 -6.69
N LEU A 517 16.14 20.18 -5.54
CA LEU A 517 16.21 20.88 -4.26
C LEU A 517 17.34 20.39 -3.35
N VAL A 518 17.81 19.15 -3.52
CA VAL A 518 18.85 18.54 -2.70
C VAL A 518 20.18 18.57 -3.44
N TYR A 519 21.23 19.04 -2.78
CA TYR A 519 22.58 18.99 -3.34
C TYR A 519 23.03 17.54 -3.50
N ARG A 520 23.75 17.24 -4.59
CA ARG A 520 24.44 15.94 -4.71
C ARG A 520 25.62 15.98 -3.75
N ALA A 521 25.56 15.17 -2.69
CA ALA A 521 26.60 15.00 -1.70
C ALA A 521 27.79 14.21 -2.27
#